data_AF-A0A537H1C6-F1
#
_entry.id   AF-A0A537H1C6-F1
#
_cell.length_a   1.000
_cell.length_b   1.000
_cell.length_c   1.000
_cell.angle_alpha   90.00
_cell.angle_beta   90.00
_cell.angle_gamma   90.00
#
_symmetry.space_group_name_H-M   'P 1'
#
loop_
_entity.id
_entity.type
_entity.pdbx_description
1 polymer ?
#
loop_
_entity_poly.entity_id
_entity_poly.type
_entity_poly.pdbx_seq_one_letter_code
_entity_poly.pdbx_strand_id
1 'polypeptide(L)'
;MKERLAPYWRTLLVTLGWGTSFGAITLWAIFQGLLLPNFTTGPPPEVQQTETMRLALYYSTVLGLSVLSGVLIADLGKTIGGFAGSYLLGGIIVFLVLSAPNLSDATLSGLRLYLTRQGLDKISLDLTFRVLFPLPIFVLLLGGILGGALEEHYL
;
A
#
# COMPACT_ATOMS: atom_id res chain seq x y z
N MET A 1 -1.51 -13.98 -34.23
CA MET A 1 -1.82 -14.35 -32.83
C MET A 1 -1.07 -13.52 -31.78
N LYS A 2 0.20 -13.10 -32.02
CA LYS A 2 0.98 -12.27 -31.07
C LYS A 2 0.42 -10.85 -30.81
N GLU A 3 -0.27 -10.24 -31.77
CA GLU A 3 -0.75 -8.84 -31.65
C GLU A 3 -1.95 -8.65 -30.73
N ARG A 4 -2.71 -9.71 -30.40
CA ARG A 4 -3.88 -9.60 -29.49
C ARG A 4 -3.52 -9.72 -28.00
N LEU A 5 -2.30 -10.17 -27.67
CA LEU A 5 -1.87 -10.40 -26.28
C LEU A 5 -1.14 -9.20 -25.66
N ALA A 6 -0.59 -8.31 -26.49
CA ALA A 6 0.12 -7.11 -26.05
C ALA A 6 -0.67 -6.22 -25.07
N PRO A 7 -1.97 -5.92 -25.27
CA PRO A 7 -2.71 -5.07 -24.34
C PRO A 7 -2.95 -5.74 -22.97
N TYR A 8 -3.18 -7.05 -22.94
CA TYR A 8 -3.39 -7.79 -21.68
C TYR A 8 -2.11 -7.92 -20.87
N TRP A 9 -0.98 -8.15 -21.52
CA TRP A 9 0.32 -8.23 -20.86
C TRP A 9 0.72 -6.89 -20.21
N ARG A 10 0.44 -5.77 -20.89
CA ARG A 10 0.66 -4.42 -20.34
C ARG A 10 -0.14 -4.23 -19.04
N THR A 11 -1.44 -4.48 -19.06
CA THR A 11 -2.31 -4.34 -17.88
C THR A 11 -1.81 -5.21 -16.71
N LEU A 12 -1.41 -6.45 -17.00
CA LEU A 12 -0.90 -7.37 -15.98
C LEU A 12 0.40 -6.84 -15.35
N LEU A 13 1.37 -6.42 -16.17
CA LEU A 13 2.63 -5.87 -15.67
C LEU A 13 2.44 -4.59 -14.84
N VAL A 14 1.57 -3.68 -15.30
CA VAL A 14 1.24 -2.46 -14.55
C VAL A 14 0.57 -2.81 -13.23
N THR A 15 -0.33 -3.80 -13.21
CA THR A 15 -0.99 -4.26 -11.98
C THR A 15 0.01 -4.85 -10.97
N LEU A 16 0.96 -5.66 -11.45
CA LEU A 16 2.02 -6.21 -10.60
C LEU A 16 2.94 -5.11 -10.05
N GLY A 17 3.36 -4.17 -10.91
CA GLY A 17 4.15 -3.00 -10.50
C GLY A 17 3.41 -2.16 -9.47
N TRP A 18 2.13 -1.88 -9.71
CA TRP A 18 1.30 -1.12 -8.79
C TRP A 18 1.19 -1.79 -7.41
N GLY A 19 0.90 -3.10 -7.38
CA GLY A 19 0.76 -3.83 -6.11
C GLY A 19 2.07 -3.95 -5.33
N THR A 20 3.19 -4.20 -6.02
CA THR A 20 4.51 -4.28 -5.39
C THR A 20 4.97 -2.93 -4.84
N SER A 21 4.81 -1.84 -5.61
CA SER A 21 5.12 -0.49 -5.14
C SER A 21 4.23 -0.09 -3.96
N PHE A 22 2.94 -0.41 -4.00
CA PHE A 22 2.03 -0.16 -2.88
C PHE A 22 2.50 -0.90 -1.62
N GLY A 23 2.76 -2.20 -1.72
CA GLY A 23 3.28 -2.99 -0.59
C GLY A 23 4.58 -2.43 -0.02
N ALA A 24 5.52 -1.99 -0.87
CA ALA A 24 6.78 -1.40 -0.44
C ALA A 24 6.60 -0.07 0.31
N ILE A 25 5.75 0.84 -0.21
CA ILE A 25 5.45 2.12 0.44
C ILE A 25 4.74 1.92 1.78
N THR A 26 3.80 0.97 1.84
CA THR A 26 3.11 0.61 3.08
C THR A 26 4.08 0.03 4.11
N LEU A 27 4.98 -0.87 3.72
CA LEU A 27 6.00 -1.40 4.63
C LEU A 27 6.97 -0.33 5.11
N TRP A 28 7.40 0.58 4.24
CA TRP A 28 8.20 1.73 4.63
C TRP A 28 7.48 2.55 5.72
N ALA A 29 6.21 2.88 5.52
CA ALA A 29 5.43 3.65 6.49
C ALA A 29 5.18 2.88 7.81
N ILE A 30 5.02 1.56 7.76
CA ILE A 30 4.95 0.71 8.95
C ILE A 30 6.28 0.75 9.72
N PHE A 31 7.42 0.58 9.05
CA PHE A 31 8.74 0.60 9.69
C PHE A 31 9.14 1.97 10.23
N GLN A 32 8.57 3.04 9.69
CA GLN A 32 8.70 4.41 10.24
C GLN A 32 7.76 4.66 11.43
N GLY A 33 6.93 3.69 11.82
CA GLY A 33 5.95 3.82 12.90
C GLY A 33 4.73 4.68 12.55
N LEU A 34 4.58 5.12 11.29
CA LEU A 34 3.51 6.03 10.86
C LEU A 34 2.12 5.37 10.84
N LEU A 35 2.09 4.07 10.54
CA LEU A 35 0.84 3.30 10.37
C LEU A 35 0.56 2.37 11.56
N LEU A 36 1.39 2.39 12.60
CA LEU A 36 1.21 1.62 13.83
C LEU A 36 0.61 2.51 14.93
N PRO A 37 -0.29 1.98 15.78
CA PRO A 37 -0.82 2.75 16.90
C PRO A 37 0.29 3.08 17.90
N ASN A 38 0.54 4.38 18.10
CA ASN A 38 1.35 4.89 19.20
C ASN A 38 0.79 4.37 20.52
N PHE A 39 1.49 3.43 21.15
CA PHE A 39 1.07 2.86 22.43
C PHE A 39 1.13 3.95 23.51
N THR A 40 -0.06 4.37 23.96
CA THR A 40 -0.44 4.89 25.29
C THR A 40 -0.13 6.33 25.75
N THR A 41 0.77 7.13 25.16
CA THR A 41 1.01 8.49 25.70
C THR A 41 0.96 9.65 24.71
N GLY A 42 0.83 9.39 23.41
CA GLY A 42 0.77 10.44 22.39
C GLY A 42 2.10 11.18 22.24
N PRO A 43 2.60 11.41 21.01
CA PRO A 43 3.80 12.21 20.83
C PRO A 43 3.54 13.67 21.25
N PRO A 44 4.55 14.39 21.78
CA PRO A 44 4.46 15.82 22.05
C PRO A 44 3.98 16.62 20.82
N PRO A 45 3.32 17.78 20.99
CA PRO A 45 2.71 18.53 19.88
C PRO A 45 3.69 18.94 18.77
N GLU A 46 4.97 19.12 19.11
CA GLU A 46 6.06 19.41 18.16
C GLU A 46 6.40 18.21 17.24
N VAL A 47 6.20 16.98 17.73
CA VAL A 47 6.40 15.74 16.97
C VAL A 47 5.13 15.37 16.18
N GLN A 48 3.93 15.71 16.69
CA GLN A 48 2.65 15.47 16.01
C GLN A 48 2.53 16.15 14.64
N GLN A 49 3.05 17.38 14.49
CA GLN A 49 3.03 18.07 13.18
C GLN A 49 3.92 17.36 12.16
N THR A 50 5.06 16.83 12.60
CA THR A 50 5.97 16.05 11.75
C THR A 50 5.34 14.72 11.33
N GLU A 51 4.59 14.06 12.21
CA GLU A 51 3.85 12.83 11.89
C GLU A 51 2.72 13.08 10.89
N THR A 52 1.99 14.20 11.03
CA THR A 52 0.89 14.56 10.11
C THR A 52 1.40 14.79 8.68
N MET A 53 2.51 15.52 8.54
CA MET A 53 3.13 15.75 7.23
C MET A 53 3.59 14.44 6.58
N ARG A 54 4.24 13.56 7.35
CA ARG A 54 4.70 12.24 6.84
C ARG A 54 3.54 11.34 6.44
N LEU A 55 2.45 11.38 7.19
CA LEU A 55 1.22 10.65 6.87
C LEU A 55 0.57 11.20 5.59
N ALA A 56 0.54 12.52 5.42
CA ALA A 56 0.05 13.16 4.19
C ALA A 56 0.92 12.77 2.98
N LEU A 57 2.25 12.74 3.13
CA LEU A 57 3.17 12.28 2.10
C LEU A 57 2.97 10.80 1.73
N TYR A 58 2.68 9.94 2.71
CA TYR A 58 2.32 8.55 2.44
C TYR A 58 1.08 8.47 1.54
N TYR A 59 -0.02 9.12 1.94
CA TYR A 59 -1.26 9.07 1.16
C TYR A 59 -1.14 9.75 -0.20
N SER A 60 -0.37 10.83 -0.33
CA SER A 60 -0.13 11.48 -1.62
C SER A 60 0.71 10.60 -2.55
N THR A 61 1.67 9.84 -2.01
CA THR A 61 2.46 8.88 -2.79
C THR A 61 1.58 7.73 -3.28
N VAL A 62 0.73 7.18 -2.40
CA VAL A 62 -0.23 6.12 -2.77
C VAL A 62 -1.20 6.62 -3.84
N LEU A 63 -1.72 7.85 -3.71
CA LEU A 63 -2.58 8.47 -4.71
C LEU A 63 -1.85 8.66 -6.04
N GLY A 64 -0.64 9.22 -6.02
CA GLY A 64 0.15 9.47 -7.23
C GLY A 64 0.51 8.18 -7.97
N LEU A 65 0.95 7.14 -7.24
CA LEU A 65 1.20 5.82 -7.81
C LEU A 65 -0.04 5.24 -8.48
N SER A 66 -1.19 5.42 -7.82
CA SER A 66 -2.47 4.93 -8.29
C SER A 66 -2.97 5.65 -9.55
N VAL A 67 -2.84 6.99 -9.59
CA VAL A 67 -3.13 7.81 -10.78
C VAL A 67 -2.25 7.39 -11.95
N LEU A 68 -0.94 7.27 -11.75
CA LEU A 68 -0.01 6.84 -12.79
C LEU A 68 -0.37 5.44 -13.32
N SER A 69 -0.75 4.52 -12.43
CA SER A 69 -1.16 3.17 -12.82
C SER A 69 -2.43 3.18 -13.67
N GLY A 70 -3.41 4.02 -13.33
CA GLY A 70 -4.63 4.21 -14.14
C GLY A 70 -4.33 4.77 -15.53
N VAL A 71 -3.48 5.79 -15.62
CA VAL A 71 -3.03 6.37 -16.91
C VAL A 71 -2.32 5.32 -17.77
N LEU A 72 -1.47 4.47 -17.18
CA LEU A 72 -0.75 3.44 -17.93
C LEU A 72 -1.63 2.28 -18.41
N ILE A 73 -2.72 2.00 -17.70
CA ILE A 73 -3.69 0.97 -18.11
C ILE A 73 -4.54 1.49 -19.27
N ALA A 74 -4.91 2.77 -19.26
CA ALA A 74 -5.60 3.46 -20.37
C ALA A 74 -6.96 2.82 -20.72
N ASP A 75 -7.66 2.31 -19.70
CA ASP A 75 -8.98 1.69 -19.81
C ASP A 75 -9.58 1.60 -18.40
N LEU A 76 -10.69 2.29 -18.14
CA LEU A 76 -11.29 2.36 -16.81
C LEU A 76 -11.71 0.98 -16.28
N GLY A 77 -12.28 0.13 -17.14
CA GLY A 77 -12.72 -1.21 -16.75
C GLY A 77 -11.55 -2.10 -16.34
N LYS A 78 -10.46 -2.08 -17.12
CA LYS A 78 -9.23 -2.79 -16.78
C LYS A 78 -8.53 -2.19 -15.55
N THR A 79 -8.66 -0.89 -15.32
CA THR A 79 -8.06 -0.20 -14.17
C THR A 79 -8.72 -0.62 -12.86
N ILE A 80 -10.05 -0.76 -12.85
CA ILE A 80 -10.79 -1.27 -11.68
C ILE A 80 -10.38 -2.72 -11.38
N GLY A 81 -10.23 -3.56 -12.42
CA GLY A 81 -9.71 -4.92 -12.25
C GLY A 81 -8.27 -4.95 -11.74
N GLY A 82 -7.42 -4.07 -12.29
CA GLY A 82 -6.03 -3.90 -11.86
C GLY A 82 -5.91 -3.40 -10.42
N PHE A 83 -6.82 -2.53 -9.97
CA PHE A 83 -6.91 -2.10 -8.57
C PHE A 83 -7.13 -3.28 -7.61
N ALA A 84 -8.10 -4.15 -7.90
CA ALA A 84 -8.38 -5.28 -7.03
C ALA A 84 -7.15 -6.21 -6.94
N GLY A 85 -6.49 -6.47 -8.08
CA GLY A 85 -5.27 -7.27 -8.12
C GLY A 85 -4.09 -6.64 -7.39
N SER A 86 -3.86 -5.34 -7.58
CA SER A 86 -2.76 -4.60 -6.95
C SER A 86 -2.96 -4.47 -5.44
N TYR A 87 -4.19 -4.23 -4.99
CA TYR A 87 -4.54 -4.15 -3.57
C TYR A 87 -4.29 -5.48 -2.85
N LEU A 88 -4.77 -6.59 -3.43
CA LEU A 88 -4.54 -7.92 -2.87
C LEU A 88 -3.05 -8.29 -2.86
N LEU A 89 -2.33 -8.00 -3.95
CA LEU A 89 -0.90 -8.27 -4.05
C LEU A 89 -0.11 -7.46 -3.00
N GLY A 90 -0.40 -6.17 -2.87
CA GLY A 90 0.22 -5.33 -1.86
C GLY A 90 -0.05 -5.84 -0.43
N GLY A 91 -1.28 -6.27 -0.16
CA GLY A 91 -1.63 -6.86 1.13
C GLY A 91 -0.92 -8.18 1.42
N ILE A 92 -0.78 -9.05 0.42
CA ILE A 92 0.01 -10.28 0.53
C ILE A 92 1.47 -9.97 0.83
N ILE A 93 2.07 -9.00 0.13
CA ILE A 93 3.46 -8.58 0.37
C ILE A 93 3.63 -8.06 1.80
N VAL A 94 2.74 -7.17 2.26
CA VAL A 94 2.77 -6.65 3.63
C VAL A 94 2.67 -7.77 4.64
N PHE A 95 1.69 -8.67 4.48
CA PHE A 95 1.51 -9.82 5.36
C PHE A 95 2.75 -10.72 5.40
N LEU A 96 3.30 -11.10 4.24
CA LEU A 96 4.48 -11.97 4.16
C LEU A 96 5.67 -11.36 4.87
N VAL A 97 5.92 -10.06 4.66
CA VAL A 97 7.03 -9.35 5.31
C VAL A 97 6.81 -9.24 6.82
N LEU A 98 5.59 -8.94 7.29
CA LEU A 98 5.29 -8.88 8.73
C LEU A 98 5.32 -10.26 9.40
N SER A 99 5.00 -11.33 8.66
CA SER A 99 5.09 -12.72 9.14
C SER A 99 6.53 -13.26 9.18
N ALA A 100 7.50 -12.55 8.57
CA ALA A 100 8.86 -13.03 8.48
C ALA A 100 9.58 -12.98 9.86
N PRO A 101 10.08 -14.11 10.39
CA PRO A 101 10.62 -14.20 11.74
C PRO A 101 11.98 -13.49 11.94
N ASN A 102 12.68 -13.14 10.86
CA ASN A 102 14.08 -12.68 10.88
C ASN A 102 14.27 -11.15 10.67
N LEU A 103 13.23 -10.32 10.81
CA LEU A 103 13.39 -8.85 10.80
C LEU A 103 13.93 -8.29 12.14
N SER A 104 14.43 -9.17 13.02
CA SER A 104 15.27 -8.89 14.19
C SER A 104 16.62 -8.34 13.70
N ASP A 105 17.04 -7.11 13.96
CA ASP A 105 17.77 -6.85 15.21
C ASP A 105 17.92 -5.37 15.58
N ALA A 106 17.43 -4.40 14.80
CA ALA A 106 17.76 -2.98 15.06
C ALA A 106 16.56 -2.01 15.17
N THR A 107 15.44 -2.26 14.49
CA THR A 107 14.42 -1.22 14.27
C THR A 107 13.05 -1.51 14.91
N LEU A 108 12.82 -2.72 15.43
CA LEU A 108 11.47 -3.19 15.83
C LEU A 108 11.43 -3.83 17.24
N SER A 109 12.34 -3.44 18.13
CA SER A 109 12.43 -3.97 19.50
C SER A 109 11.12 -3.81 20.30
N GLY A 110 10.32 -2.76 20.04
CA GLY A 110 8.98 -2.60 20.59
C GLY A 110 7.91 -3.50 19.96
N LEU A 111 7.97 -3.74 18.65
CA LEU A 111 7.00 -4.56 17.92
C LEU A 111 7.18 -6.05 18.23
N ARG A 112 8.42 -6.52 18.43
CA ARG A 112 8.73 -7.93 18.77
C ARG A 112 8.14 -8.35 20.12
N LEU A 113 8.11 -7.46 21.12
CA LEU A 113 7.58 -7.78 22.45
C LEU A 113 6.05 -8.02 22.41
N TYR A 114 5.36 -7.32 21.51
CA TYR A 114 3.94 -7.49 21.24
C TYR A 114 3.69 -8.74 20.36
N LEU A 115 4.46 -8.90 19.27
CA LEU A 115 4.37 -10.01 18.31
C LEU A 115 4.64 -11.39 18.93
N THR A 116 5.59 -11.49 19.86
CA THR A 116 5.98 -12.78 20.47
C THR A 116 4.92 -13.29 21.47
N ARG A 117 4.05 -12.41 21.99
CA ARG A 117 3.11 -12.76 23.08
C ARG A 117 1.77 -13.32 22.61
N GLN A 118 1.36 -13.08 21.35
CA GLN A 118 0.06 -13.53 20.81
C GLN A 118 0.13 -14.40 19.55
N GLY A 119 1.34 -14.69 19.05
CA GLY A 119 1.57 -15.44 17.81
C GLY A 119 1.70 -14.50 16.60
N LEU A 120 2.77 -14.66 15.82
CA LEU A 120 3.15 -13.75 14.73
C LEU A 120 2.03 -13.64 13.68
N ASP A 121 1.42 -14.76 13.29
CA ASP A 121 0.45 -14.80 12.20
C ASP A 121 -0.81 -13.96 12.49
N LYS A 122 -1.30 -14.01 13.74
CA LYS A 122 -2.53 -13.31 14.13
C LYS A 122 -2.34 -11.79 14.17
N ILE A 123 -1.20 -11.33 14.67
CA ILE A 123 -0.89 -9.90 14.74
C ILE A 123 -0.52 -9.37 13.35
N SER A 124 0.23 -10.11 12.55
CA SER A 124 0.54 -9.71 11.18
C SER A 124 -0.73 -9.53 10.35
N LEU A 125 -1.72 -10.39 10.54
CA LEU A 125 -3.03 -10.24 9.91
C LEU A 125 -3.78 -8.99 10.42
N ASP A 126 -3.87 -8.79 11.74
CA ASP A 126 -4.52 -7.59 12.34
C ASP A 126 -3.87 -6.28 11.88
N LEU A 127 -2.54 -6.21 11.88
CA LEU A 127 -1.80 -5.05 11.40
C LEU A 127 -2.00 -4.83 9.90
N THR A 128 -1.96 -5.89 9.10
CA THR A 128 -2.22 -5.78 7.65
C THR A 128 -3.61 -5.21 7.39
N PHE A 129 -4.65 -5.68 8.09
CA PHE A 129 -5.99 -5.13 7.98
C PHE A 129 -6.09 -3.68 8.44
N ARG A 130 -5.53 -3.33 9.61
CA ARG A 130 -5.57 -1.96 10.14
C ARG A 130 -4.86 -0.95 9.25
N VAL A 131 -3.78 -1.38 8.62
CA VAL A 131 -2.99 -0.50 7.78
C VAL A 131 -3.62 -0.34 6.40
N LEU A 132 -4.23 -1.39 5.86
CA LEU A 132 -4.82 -1.38 4.52
C LEU A 132 -6.29 -0.93 4.47
N PHE A 133 -6.98 -0.91 5.62
CA PHE A 133 -8.39 -0.56 5.73
C PHE A 133 -8.61 0.55 6.77
N PRO A 134 -9.51 1.53 6.51
CA PRO A 134 -10.29 1.72 5.28
C PRO A 134 -9.62 2.65 4.26
N LEU A 135 -8.71 3.53 4.71
CA LEU A 135 -8.29 4.68 3.91
C LEU A 135 -7.51 4.31 2.64
N PRO A 136 -6.53 3.38 2.65
CA PRO A 136 -5.79 3.05 1.42
C PRO A 136 -6.65 2.47 0.31
N ILE A 137 -7.72 1.73 0.62
CA ILE A 137 -8.69 1.25 -0.38
C ILE A 137 -9.24 2.43 -1.19
N PHE A 138 -9.72 3.47 -0.50
CA PHE A 138 -10.33 4.61 -1.17
C PHE A 138 -9.29 5.41 -1.97
N VAL A 139 -8.10 5.61 -1.41
CA VAL A 139 -7.03 6.37 -2.09
C VAL A 139 -6.55 5.65 -3.36
N LEU A 140 -6.36 4.32 -3.30
CA LEU A 140 -5.97 3.50 -4.45
C LEU A 140 -7.09 3.37 -5.50
N LEU A 141 -8.35 3.31 -5.07
CA LEU A 141 -9.45 3.24 -6.03
C LEU A 141 -9.66 4.60 -6.72
N LEU A 142 -9.69 5.68 -5.95
CA LEU A 142 -9.86 7.04 -6.46
C LEU A 142 -8.72 7.43 -7.39
N GLY A 143 -7.47 7.16 -7.01
CA GLY A 143 -6.33 7.44 -7.86
C GLY A 143 -6.42 6.70 -9.20
N GLY A 144 -6.76 5.42 -9.19
CA GLY A 144 -6.88 4.60 -10.39
C GLY A 144 -7.97 5.12 -11.32
N ILE A 145 -9.15 5.44 -10.76
CA ILE A 145 -10.26 6.02 -11.52
C ILE A 145 -9.86 7.37 -12.13
N LEU A 146 -9.23 8.26 -11.34
CA LEU A 146 -8.78 9.56 -11.83
C LEU A 146 -7.76 9.40 -12.95
N GLY A 147 -6.80 8.47 -12.82
CA GLY A 147 -5.81 8.19 -13.84
C GLY A 147 -6.41 7.64 -15.13
N GLY A 148 -7.33 6.68 -15.02
CA GLY A 148 -8.03 6.11 -16.18
C GLY A 148 -8.91 7.14 -16.89
N ALA A 149 -9.65 7.95 -16.12
CA ALA A 149 -10.50 9.01 -16.69
C ALA A 149 -9.70 10.13 -17.36
N LEU A 150 -8.52 10.48 -16.82
CA LEU A 150 -7.62 11.47 -17.43
C LEU A 150 -7.12 11.00 -18.79
N GLU A 151 -6.79 9.72 -18.92
CA GLU A 151 -6.35 9.16 -20.20
C GLU A 151 -7.50 9.10 -21.20
N GLU A 152 -8.67 8.59 -20.81
CA GLU A 152 -9.84 8.50 -21.71
C GLU A 152 -10.34 9.86 -22.24
N HIS A 153 -10.11 10.96 -21.50
CA HIS A 153 -10.61 12.29 -21.87
C HIS A 153 -9.57 13.18 -22.58
N TYR A 154 -8.28 13.03 -22.29
CA TYR A 154 -7.24 13.99 -22.73
C TYR A 154 -6.10 13.41 -23.56
N LEU A 155 -5.95 12.08 -23.65
CA LEU A 155 -4.85 11.40 -24.36
C LEU A 155 -5.36 10.46 -25.45
#